data_AF-A0AA36EM69-F1
#
_entry.id   AF-A0AA36EM69-F1
#
_cell.length_a   1.000
_cell.length_b   1.000
_cell.length_c   1.000
_cell.angle_alpha   90.00
_cell.angle_beta   90.00
_cell.angle_gamma   90.00
#
_symmetry.space_group_name_H-M   'P 1'
#
loop_
_entity.id
_entity.type
_entity.pdbx_description
1 polymer ?
#
loop_
_entity_poly.entity_id
_entity_poly.type
_entity_poly.pdbx_seq_one_letter_code
_entity_poly.pdbx_strand_id
1 'polypeptide(L)'
;MNEDEEYDDFYRNSLPSNCPNTRYKVVFSRRGDSISISFSCMLFVQEGLLCLHMFFILNMKEYDEISSNFILRRWGKDITADGLLRKVPDVIDIHNPKGVRKKGWASGKRIKSTREKVIEKSKNGTRLCSLCHKPNHNARCCILRFKKSELESEVTEG
;
A
#
# COMPACT_ATOMS: atom_id res chain seq x y z
N MET A 1 -32.68 -42.64 6.32
CA MET A 1 -33.13 -41.40 6.96
C MET A 1 -31.90 -40.53 7.04
N ASN A 2 -31.89 -39.41 6.32
CA ASN A 2 -30.70 -38.56 6.15
C ASN A 2 -30.67 -37.55 7.31
N GLU A 3 -29.65 -37.61 8.17
CA GLU A 3 -29.64 -36.88 9.45
C GLU A 3 -28.86 -35.55 9.47
N ASP A 4 -28.23 -35.10 8.37
CA ASP A 4 -27.23 -34.01 8.49
C ASP A 4 -27.56 -32.68 7.78
N GLU A 5 -28.83 -32.28 7.63
CA GLU A 5 -29.18 -30.92 7.18
C GLU A 5 -29.65 -30.03 8.35
N GLU A 6 -28.70 -29.65 9.21
CA GLU A 6 -28.90 -28.61 10.23
C GLU A 6 -28.85 -27.22 9.55
N TYR A 7 -30.02 -26.74 9.13
CA TYR A 7 -30.23 -25.39 8.59
C TYR A 7 -30.52 -24.40 9.73
N ASP A 8 -29.50 -23.65 10.13
CA ASP A 8 -29.54 -22.80 11.33
C ASP A 8 -29.69 -21.31 10.94
N ASP A 9 -30.92 -20.81 10.79
CA ASP A 9 -31.27 -19.41 10.38
C ASP A 9 -31.01 -18.36 11.50
N PHE A 10 -30.40 -18.77 12.62
CA PHE A 10 -30.36 -18.00 13.87
C PHE A 10 -29.40 -16.79 13.85
N TYR A 11 -28.46 -16.71 12.91
CA TYR A 11 -27.30 -15.81 12.98
C TYR A 11 -27.54 -14.35 12.56
N ARG A 12 -28.79 -13.90 12.50
CA ARG A 12 -29.14 -12.61 11.91
C ARG A 12 -28.81 -11.39 12.80
N ASN A 13 -28.66 -11.53 14.13
CA ASN A 13 -28.80 -10.36 15.04
C ASN A 13 -27.81 -10.21 16.22
N SER A 14 -26.74 -11.01 16.38
CA SER A 14 -25.94 -11.01 17.63
C SER A 14 -24.45 -10.68 17.50
N LEU A 15 -23.98 -10.13 16.37
CA LEU A 15 -22.55 -9.83 16.19
C LEU A 15 -22.18 -8.35 16.38
N PRO A 16 -21.05 -8.02 17.08
CA PRO A 16 -20.60 -6.65 17.26
C PRO A 16 -20.31 -5.97 15.93
N SER A 17 -20.92 -4.82 15.76
CA SER A 17 -21.01 -4.00 14.55
C SER A 17 -19.67 -3.34 14.18
N ASN A 18 -18.75 -4.09 13.59
CA ASN A 18 -17.61 -3.48 12.89
C ASN A 18 -17.48 -3.91 11.42
N CYS A 19 -18.53 -4.54 10.87
CA CYS A 19 -18.74 -4.66 9.42
C CYS A 19 -19.72 -3.56 8.97
N PRO A 20 -19.45 -2.80 7.88
CA PRO A 20 -20.38 -1.79 7.37
C PRO A 20 -21.73 -2.37 6.90
N ASN A 21 -21.85 -3.69 6.81
CA ASN A 21 -23.08 -4.38 6.45
C ASN A 21 -23.72 -5.00 7.69
N THR A 22 -24.57 -4.22 8.37
CA THR A 22 -25.33 -4.63 9.59
C THR A 22 -26.32 -5.75 9.34
N ARG A 23 -26.53 -6.15 8.08
CA ARG A 23 -27.29 -7.34 7.69
C ARG A 23 -26.39 -8.27 6.87
N TYR A 24 -25.79 -9.24 7.54
CA TYR A 24 -25.06 -10.31 6.87
C TYR A 24 -25.90 -11.59 6.86
N LYS A 25 -25.93 -12.27 5.72
CA LYS A 25 -26.50 -13.63 5.61
C LYS A 25 -25.35 -14.61 5.76
N VAL A 26 -25.54 -15.60 6.62
CA VAL A 26 -24.63 -16.72 6.81
C VAL A 26 -25.35 -17.98 6.37
N VAL A 27 -24.69 -18.80 5.55
CA VAL A 27 -25.12 -20.17 5.33
C VAL A 27 -23.99 -21.07 5.81
N PHE A 28 -24.30 -21.87 6.82
CA PHE A 28 -23.42 -22.89 7.37
C PHE A 28 -24.00 -24.25 6.98
N SER A 29 -23.14 -25.17 6.52
CA SER A 29 -23.54 -26.53 6.21
C SER A 29 -22.39 -27.47 6.58
N ARG A 30 -22.73 -28.57 7.23
CA ARG A 30 -21.77 -29.62 7.59
C ARG A 30 -22.11 -30.89 6.81
N ARG A 31 -21.12 -31.47 6.16
CA ARG A 31 -21.20 -32.82 5.58
C ARG A 31 -19.99 -33.62 6.06
N GLY A 32 -20.19 -34.45 7.08
CA GLY A 32 -19.11 -35.15 7.78
C GLY A 32 -18.09 -34.18 8.39
N ASP A 33 -16.82 -34.34 8.02
CA ASP A 33 -15.70 -33.48 8.45
C ASP A 33 -15.53 -32.22 7.58
N SER A 34 -16.25 -32.16 6.46
CA SER A 34 -16.20 -31.01 5.55
C SER A 34 -17.22 -29.95 5.97
N ILE A 35 -16.75 -28.72 6.15
CA ILE A 35 -17.56 -27.59 6.57
C ILE A 35 -17.62 -26.58 5.43
N SER A 36 -18.83 -26.22 5.04
CA SER A 36 -19.11 -25.16 4.08
C SER A 36 -19.69 -23.97 4.82
N ILE A 37 -19.02 -22.82 4.72
CA ILE A 37 -19.51 -21.57 5.30
C ILE A 37 -19.46 -20.48 4.24
N SER A 38 -20.59 -19.82 4.00
CA SER A 38 -20.69 -18.70 3.06
C SER A 38 -21.29 -17.47 3.73
N PHE A 39 -20.80 -16.28 3.35
CA PHE A 39 -21.17 -15.01 3.94
C PHE A 39 -21.48 -13.97 2.86
N SER A 40 -22.54 -13.18 3.08
CA SER A 40 -22.87 -12.06 2.18
C SER A 40 -21.87 -10.91 2.21
N CYS A 41 -20.94 -10.89 3.17
CA CYS A 41 -19.90 -9.85 3.26
C CYS A 41 -18.78 -10.01 2.23
N MET A 42 -18.71 -11.14 1.52
CA MET A 42 -17.78 -11.42 0.40
C MET A 42 -16.28 -11.13 0.64
N LEU A 43 -15.83 -10.81 1.85
CA LEU A 43 -14.42 -10.49 2.15
C LEU A 43 -13.47 -11.64 1.80
N PHE A 44 -13.92 -12.88 2.02
CA PHE A 44 -13.18 -14.08 1.60
C PHE A 44 -13.24 -14.29 0.07
N VAL A 45 -14.24 -13.77 -0.62
CA VAL A 45 -14.31 -13.87 -2.09
C VAL A 45 -13.46 -12.79 -2.75
N GLN A 46 -13.41 -11.59 -2.16
CA GLN A 46 -12.70 -10.43 -2.72
C GLN A 46 -11.22 -10.40 -2.33
N GLU A 47 -10.93 -10.48 -1.03
CA GLU A 47 -9.58 -10.37 -0.50
C GLU A 47 -9.04 -11.72 -0.03
N GLY A 48 -9.88 -12.76 -0.04
CA GLY A 48 -9.64 -14.06 0.60
C GLY A 48 -9.33 -13.98 2.09
N LEU A 49 -9.62 -12.86 2.74
CA LEU A 49 -9.51 -12.69 4.18
C LEU A 49 -10.72 -13.28 4.89
N LEU A 50 -10.47 -14.06 5.95
CA LEU A 50 -11.52 -14.56 6.82
C LEU A 50 -12.07 -13.35 7.53
N CYS A 51 -13.35 -13.07 7.27
CA CYS A 51 -14.03 -12.00 7.96
C CYS A 51 -14.23 -12.35 9.43
N LEU A 52 -14.47 -11.34 10.26
CA LEU A 52 -14.80 -11.53 11.67
C LEU A 52 -16.05 -12.44 11.85
N HIS A 53 -16.98 -12.42 10.89
CA HIS A 53 -18.15 -13.30 10.92
C HIS A 53 -17.76 -14.79 10.82
N MET A 54 -16.75 -15.12 10.00
CA MET A 54 -16.25 -16.49 9.89
C MET A 54 -15.61 -16.94 11.20
N PHE A 55 -14.73 -16.11 11.77
CA PHE A 55 -14.10 -16.42 13.05
C PHE A 55 -15.11 -16.59 14.18
N PHE A 56 -16.14 -15.76 14.23
CA PHE A 56 -17.19 -15.91 15.22
C PHE A 56 -17.97 -17.21 15.07
N ILE A 57 -18.39 -17.58 13.85
CA ILE A 57 -19.10 -18.84 13.62
C ILE A 57 -18.23 -20.05 13.98
N LEU A 58 -16.95 -20.04 13.59
CA LEU A 58 -16.01 -21.10 13.94
C LEU A 58 -15.85 -21.23 15.46
N ASN A 59 -15.68 -20.11 16.15
CA ASN A 59 -15.58 -20.07 17.61
C ASN A 59 -16.88 -20.52 18.30
N MET A 60 -18.05 -20.15 17.77
CA MET A 60 -19.36 -20.53 18.31
C MET A 60 -19.67 -22.01 18.12
N LYS A 61 -19.22 -22.62 17.02
CA LYS A 61 -19.39 -24.05 16.74
C LYS A 61 -18.19 -24.88 17.27
N GLU A 62 -17.36 -24.29 18.13
CA GLU A 62 -16.24 -24.94 18.83
C GLU A 62 -15.21 -25.59 17.88
N TYR A 63 -14.97 -24.97 16.72
CA TYR A 63 -13.88 -25.36 15.84
C TYR A 63 -12.58 -24.71 16.30
N ASP A 64 -11.72 -25.50 16.93
CA ASP A 64 -10.37 -25.08 17.35
C ASP A 64 -9.39 -24.93 16.18
N GLU A 65 -9.69 -25.55 15.04
CA GLU A 65 -8.87 -25.52 13.84
C GLU A 65 -9.62 -24.93 12.63
N ILE A 66 -8.94 -24.05 11.90
CA ILE A 66 -9.45 -23.51 10.63
C ILE A 66 -9.35 -24.63 9.59
N SER A 67 -10.51 -25.09 9.09
CA SER A 67 -10.54 -26.12 8.05
C SER A 67 -9.73 -25.68 6.81
N SER A 68 -9.03 -26.64 6.22
CA SER A 68 -8.04 -26.40 5.16
C SER A 68 -8.62 -25.74 3.90
N ASN A 69 -9.93 -25.88 3.65
CA ASN A 69 -10.65 -25.21 2.57
C ASN A 69 -10.68 -23.66 2.72
N PHE A 70 -10.48 -23.15 3.93
CA PHE A 70 -10.40 -21.72 4.22
C PHE A 70 -8.97 -21.17 4.23
N ILE A 71 -7.96 -22.05 4.15
CA ILE A 71 -6.55 -21.68 4.12
C ILE A 71 -6.11 -21.52 2.67
N LEU A 72 -6.09 -20.28 2.18
CA LEU A 72 -5.66 -19.99 0.81
C LEU A 72 -4.15 -20.15 0.66
N ARG A 73 -3.70 -20.64 -0.51
CA ARG A 73 -2.28 -20.93 -0.81
C ARG A 73 -1.34 -19.76 -0.53
N ARG A 74 -1.79 -18.53 -0.74
CA ARG A 74 -1.02 -17.31 -0.48
C ARG A 74 -0.77 -17.01 1.01
N TRP A 75 -1.47 -17.67 1.92
CA TRP A 75 -1.29 -17.53 3.37
C TRP A 75 -0.45 -18.65 3.99
N GLY A 76 -0.29 -19.77 3.28
CA GLY A 76 0.71 -20.77 3.63
C GLY A 76 2.08 -20.22 3.29
N LYS A 77 2.88 -19.87 4.30
CA LYS A 77 4.20 -19.25 4.08
C LYS A 77 5.18 -20.15 3.32
N ASP A 78 4.94 -21.47 3.26
CA ASP A 78 5.83 -22.45 2.63
C ASP A 78 5.12 -23.74 2.15
N ILE A 79 3.87 -23.69 1.66
CA ILE A 79 3.25 -24.89 1.05
C ILE A 79 3.84 -25.06 -0.37
N THR A 80 5.07 -25.57 -0.42
CA THR A 80 5.67 -26.05 -1.66
C THR A 80 4.85 -27.26 -2.08
N ALA A 81 4.04 -27.09 -3.13
CA ALA A 81 3.39 -28.20 -3.80
C ALA A 81 4.48 -29.01 -4.50
N ASP A 82 5.07 -29.98 -3.79
CA ASP A 82 5.69 -31.20 -4.31
C ASP A 82 6.53 -31.82 -3.18
N GLY A 83 6.01 -32.90 -2.57
CA GLY A 83 6.72 -34.05 -1.98
C GLY A 83 7.95 -33.91 -1.06
N LEU A 84 8.53 -32.74 -0.87
CA LEU A 84 9.76 -32.53 -0.14
C LEU A 84 9.40 -31.88 1.19
N LEU A 85 8.93 -32.74 2.10
CA LEU A 85 8.98 -32.51 3.53
C LEU A 85 10.47 -32.25 3.85
N ARG A 86 10.89 -30.98 3.79
CA ARG A 86 12.17 -30.56 4.37
C ARG A 86 12.05 -30.97 5.83
N LYS A 87 12.72 -32.04 6.22
CA LYS A 87 12.85 -32.43 7.62
C LYS A 87 13.26 -31.16 8.35
N VAL A 88 12.35 -30.62 9.15
CA VAL A 88 12.68 -29.51 10.04
C VAL A 88 13.81 -30.05 10.91
N PRO A 89 15.01 -29.46 10.88
CA PRO A 89 16.08 -29.95 11.72
C PRO A 89 15.62 -29.89 13.17
N ASP A 90 15.88 -30.94 13.92
CA ASP A 90 15.49 -31.07 15.34
C ASP A 90 16.10 -29.94 16.19
N VAL A 91 17.17 -29.31 15.68
CA VAL A 91 17.78 -28.10 16.24
C VAL A 91 17.92 -27.05 15.13
N ILE A 92 17.19 -25.96 15.25
CA ILE A 92 17.34 -24.76 14.42
C ILE A 92 18.20 -23.78 15.21
N ASP A 93 19.45 -23.57 14.80
CA ASP A 93 20.29 -22.51 15.40
C ASP A 93 19.86 -21.15 14.83
N ILE A 94 18.95 -20.49 15.56
CA ILE A 94 18.38 -19.19 15.18
C ILE A 94 19.38 -18.11 15.59
N HIS A 95 20.22 -17.70 14.64
CA HIS A 95 21.05 -16.51 14.82
C HIS A 95 20.21 -15.23 14.66
N ASN A 96 20.44 -14.26 15.56
CA ASN A 96 19.86 -12.94 15.41
C ASN A 96 20.40 -12.31 14.11
N PRO A 97 19.54 -11.83 13.19
CA PRO A 97 20.00 -11.23 11.95
C PRO A 97 20.92 -10.03 12.22
N LYS A 98 22.17 -10.13 11.76
CA LYS A 98 23.15 -9.05 11.89
C LYS A 98 22.86 -7.97 10.84
N GLY A 99 22.73 -6.71 11.27
CA GLY A 99 22.56 -5.58 10.36
C GLY A 99 21.11 -5.26 9.96
N VAL A 100 20.11 -5.68 10.74
CA VAL A 100 18.72 -5.26 10.50
C VAL A 100 18.57 -3.76 10.71
N ARG A 101 18.31 -3.04 9.61
CA ARG A 101 17.88 -1.64 9.63
C ARG A 101 16.37 -1.62 9.80
N LYS A 102 15.88 -1.03 10.90
CA LYS A 102 14.44 -0.82 11.10
C LYS A 102 13.88 0.04 9.95
N LYS A 103 12.63 -0.21 9.54
CA LYS A 103 11.92 0.64 8.57
C LYS A 103 11.93 2.09 9.11
N GLY A 104 12.60 3.00 8.39
CA GLY A 104 12.84 4.38 8.85
C GLY A 104 14.26 4.67 9.34
N TRP A 105 15.18 3.70 9.35
CA TRP A 105 16.60 3.94 9.60
C TRP A 105 17.20 4.70 8.41
N ALA A 106 17.19 6.02 8.52
CA ALA A 106 17.52 6.97 7.47
C ALA A 106 18.99 6.86 7.05
N SER A 107 19.26 6.09 5.99
CA SER A 107 20.55 6.06 5.31
C SER A 107 20.54 6.83 3.99
N GLY A 108 19.47 7.56 3.68
CA GLY A 108 19.38 8.27 2.42
C GLY A 108 18.28 9.30 2.46
N LYS A 109 18.61 10.52 2.05
CA LYS A 109 17.60 11.54 1.72
C LYS A 109 16.57 10.91 0.78
N ARG A 110 15.29 11.23 0.99
CA ARG A 110 14.18 10.83 0.12
C ARG A 110 14.60 10.94 -1.35
N ILE A 111 14.41 9.86 -2.12
CA ILE A 111 14.62 9.87 -3.57
C ILE A 111 13.65 10.87 -4.16
N LYS A 112 14.18 11.95 -4.74
CA LYS A 112 13.38 12.99 -5.40
C LYS A 112 12.92 12.51 -6.77
N SER A 113 11.65 12.76 -7.10
CA SER A 113 11.09 12.55 -8.43
C SER A 113 11.78 13.43 -9.48
N THR A 114 11.61 13.07 -10.75
CA THR A 114 12.08 13.91 -11.88
C THR A 114 11.54 15.33 -11.78
N ARG A 115 10.26 15.48 -11.43
CA ARG A 115 9.61 16.79 -11.22
C ARG A 115 10.28 17.59 -10.10
N GLU A 116 10.52 16.98 -8.94
CA GLU A 116 11.17 17.65 -7.80
C GLU A 116 12.60 18.11 -8.15
N LYS A 117 13.38 17.28 -8.86
CA LYS A 117 14.74 17.64 -9.30
C LYS A 117 14.76 18.82 -10.28
N VAL A 118 13.81 18.88 -11.20
CA VAL A 118 13.67 19.99 -12.17
C VAL A 118 13.31 21.30 -11.44
N ILE A 119 12.38 21.24 -10.48
CA ILE A 119 11.97 22.41 -9.68
C ILE A 119 13.11 22.95 -8.81
N GLU A 120 13.96 22.09 -8.24
CA GLU A 120 15.12 22.58 -7.48
C GLU A 120 16.16 23.26 -8.38
N LYS A 121 16.44 22.70 -9.56
CA LYS A 121 17.38 23.32 -10.51
C LYS A 121 16.90 24.70 -10.99
N SER A 122 15.59 24.89 -11.16
CA SER A 122 15.04 26.17 -11.63
C SER A 122 15.08 27.29 -10.59
N LYS A 123 15.23 26.97 -9.30
CA LYS A 123 15.34 27.95 -8.21
C LYS A 123 16.71 28.64 -8.13
N ASN A 124 17.70 28.16 -8.89
CA ASN A 124 19.11 28.51 -8.67
C ASN A 124 19.61 29.73 -9.45
N GLY A 125 18.73 30.49 -10.11
CA GLY A 125 19.14 31.65 -10.89
C GLY A 125 18.14 32.79 -10.80
N THR A 126 18.55 33.91 -10.18
CA THR A 126 17.86 35.19 -10.40
C THR A 126 18.05 35.59 -11.86
N ARG A 127 16.95 35.91 -12.56
CA ARG A 127 17.00 36.38 -13.95
C ARG A 127 17.90 37.62 -14.05
N LEU A 128 18.92 37.56 -14.90
CA LEU A 128 19.84 38.66 -15.16
C LEU A 128 19.40 39.48 -16.38
N CYS A 129 19.70 40.77 -16.36
CA CYS A 129 19.52 41.66 -17.51
C CYS A 129 20.47 41.26 -18.65
N SER A 130 19.97 41.12 -19.88
CA SER A 130 20.82 40.74 -21.03
C SER A 130 21.75 41.85 -21.53
N LEU A 131 21.56 43.11 -21.08
CA LEU A 131 22.43 44.22 -21.45
C LEU A 131 23.58 44.42 -20.46
N CYS A 132 23.29 44.34 -19.15
CA CYS A 132 24.28 44.64 -18.11
C CYS A 132 24.58 43.48 -17.16
N HIS A 133 23.95 42.32 -17.36
CA HIS A 133 24.12 41.08 -16.58
C HIS A 133 23.89 41.22 -15.06
N LYS A 134 23.19 42.26 -14.63
CA LYS A 134 22.81 42.46 -13.21
C LYS A 134 21.40 41.95 -12.94
N PRO A 135 21.11 41.47 -11.73
CA PRO A 135 19.76 41.06 -11.32
C PRO A 135 18.81 42.26 -11.15
N ASN A 136 17.56 41.99 -10.76
CA ASN A 136 16.52 42.97 -10.39
C ASN A 136 15.93 43.83 -11.52
N HIS A 137 16.34 43.64 -12.77
CA HIS A 137 15.70 44.29 -13.92
C HIS A 137 15.92 43.49 -15.21
N ASN A 138 15.21 43.87 -16.27
CA ASN A 138 15.35 43.31 -17.62
C ASN A 138 15.98 44.35 -18.58
N ALA A 139 16.32 43.94 -19.81
CA ALA A 139 16.93 44.83 -20.80
C ALA A 139 16.07 46.05 -21.17
N ARG A 140 14.74 45.94 -21.11
CA ARG A 140 13.83 47.05 -21.47
C ARG A 140 13.89 48.18 -20.45
N CYS A 141 14.15 47.87 -19.18
CA CYS A 141 14.27 48.83 -18.09
C CYS A 141 15.73 49.09 -17.68
N CYS A 142 16.71 48.66 -18.47
CA CYS A 142 18.12 48.84 -18.13
C CYS A 142 18.55 50.30 -18.35
N ILE A 143 19.21 50.91 -17.36
CA ILE A 143 19.75 52.28 -17.49
C ILE A 143 20.76 52.40 -18.65
N LEU A 144 21.48 51.31 -18.98
CA LEU A 144 22.41 51.29 -20.10
C LEU A 144 21.69 51.33 -21.45
N ARG A 145 20.39 51.02 -21.49
CA ARG A 145 19.57 51.19 -22.69
C ARG A 145 19.44 52.67 -23.06
N PHE A 146 19.31 53.56 -22.07
CA PHE A 146 19.23 55.01 -22.28
C PHE A 146 20.60 55.62 -22.60
N LYS A 147 21.69 55.08 -22.03
CA LYS A 147 23.04 55.54 -22.35
C LYS A 147 23.52 55.13 -23.75
N LYS A 148 22.97 54.04 -24.30
CA LYS A 148 23.28 53.62 -25.67
C LYS A 148 22.70 54.58 -26.71
N SER A 149 21.53 55.17 -26.46
CA SER A 149 20.94 56.15 -27.39
C SER A 149 21.71 57.47 -27.45
N GLU A 150 22.32 57.93 -26.34
CA GLU A 150 23.17 59.13 -26.35
C GLU A 150 24.48 58.92 -27.13
N LEU A 151 25.07 57.72 -27.05
CA LEU A 151 26.33 57.43 -27.76
C LEU A 151 26.12 57.20 -29.28
N GLU A 152 24.94 56.74 -29.69
CA GLU A 152 24.60 56.52 -31.11
C GLU A 152 24.17 57.81 -31.82
N SER A 153 23.72 58.85 -31.08
CA SER A 153 23.41 60.17 -31.64
C SER A 153 24.65 61.04 -31.91
N GLU A 154 25.78 60.77 -31.25
CA GLU A 154 27.03 61.53 -31.48
C GLU A 154 27.85 61.03 -32.68
N VAL A 155 27.48 59.90 -33.30
CA VAL A 155 28.20 59.33 -34.46
C VAL A 155 27.58 59.77 -35.80
N THR A 156 26.41 60.42 -35.79
CA THR A 156 25.73 60.88 -37.02
C THR A 156 26.00 62.36 -37.37
N GLU A 157 26.78 63.07 -36.57
CA GLU A 157 27.26 64.43 -36.87
C GLU A 157 28.79 64.42 -36.97
N GLY A 158 29.32 64.00 -38.12
CA GLY A 158 30.74 64.01 -38.44
C GLY A 158 30.99 63.82 -39.93
#